data_AF-A0A0W1IFD3-F1
#
_entry.id   AF-A0A0W1IFD3-F1
#
_cell.length_a   1.000
_cell.length_b   1.000
_cell.length_c   1.000
_cell.angle_alpha   90.00
_cell.angle_beta   90.00
_cell.angle_gamma   90.00
#
_symmetry.space_group_name_H-M   'P 1'
#
loop_
_entity.id
_entity.type
_entity.pdbx_description
1 polymer ?
#
loop_
_entity_poly.entity_id
_entity_poly.type
_entity_poly.pdbx_seq_one_letter_code
_entity_poly.pdbx_strand_id
1 'polypeptide(L)'
;MTVAAAPTSTPPLAALEPLTPIRSRWPALLSGLLSLALLAGLMRELLGGGLAALHEALPTNPLFYLVFLAIYAVQPLSDLVIFRRLWGLPLSGIVPILRKLVANEILLGYSGEAYFYAWARTRLNMIAAPFAAIKDVSILSAVVGNIFTLALLAIATPFAYSLLPAEHIRPILGSVGVMLALSLAILLFRGRLFSLPASELRWVFLVHLVRTIAYTALLALCWHLALPLVPLALWMLLVTGRQLVARLPLVPNKDIVFANLAVFLVGNDAAVTRLVALTVALTLLCHVIVFALTWLPLRKGAAA
;
A
#
# COMPACT_ATOMS: atom_id res chain seq x y z
N MET A 1 -27.79 37.96 -38.83
CA MET A 1 -26.80 37.63 -37.79
C MET A 1 -26.75 36.11 -37.66
N THR A 2 -25.78 35.48 -38.31
CA THR A 2 -25.56 34.03 -38.31
C THR A 2 -24.59 33.68 -37.18
N VAL A 3 -25.05 32.89 -36.22
CA VAL A 3 -24.22 32.40 -35.11
C VAL A 3 -23.33 31.28 -35.66
N ALA A 4 -22.01 31.51 -35.66
CA ALA A 4 -21.02 30.49 -36.01
C ALA A 4 -20.93 29.45 -34.88
N ALA A 5 -21.16 28.18 -35.21
CA ALA A 5 -20.96 27.06 -34.29
C ALA A 5 -19.46 26.86 -34.02
N ALA A 6 -19.08 26.74 -32.74
CA ALA A 6 -17.72 26.43 -32.34
C ALA A 6 -17.35 24.99 -32.73
N PRO A 7 -16.15 24.72 -33.29
CA PRO A 7 -15.73 23.37 -33.62
C PRO A 7 -15.40 22.59 -32.35
N THR A 8 -16.14 21.52 -32.08
CA THR A 8 -15.81 20.51 -31.07
C THR A 8 -14.72 19.59 -31.61
N SER A 9 -13.45 19.95 -31.41
CA SER A 9 -12.31 19.09 -31.71
C SER A 9 -11.80 18.39 -30.44
N THR A 10 -12.54 17.41 -29.94
CA THR A 10 -11.90 16.34 -29.17
C THR A 10 -11.13 15.47 -30.16
N PRO A 11 -9.79 15.43 -30.14
CA PRO A 11 -9.04 14.58 -31.04
C PRO A 11 -9.43 13.11 -30.80
N PRO A 12 -9.55 12.28 -31.85
CA PRO A 12 -9.79 10.85 -31.69
C PRO A 12 -8.70 10.24 -30.81
N LEU A 13 -9.07 9.39 -29.84
CA LEU A 13 -8.14 8.67 -28.96
C LEU A 13 -7.08 7.84 -29.72
N ALA A 14 -7.29 7.61 -31.02
CA ALA A 14 -6.33 7.00 -31.94
C ALA A 14 -5.09 7.88 -32.25
N ALA A 15 -5.14 9.19 -31.98
CA ALA A 15 -4.05 10.14 -32.22
C ALA A 15 -3.06 10.24 -31.04
N LEU A 16 -3.28 9.50 -29.95
CA LEU A 16 -2.33 9.43 -28.84
C LEU A 16 -1.20 8.48 -29.23
N GLU A 17 -0.09 9.04 -29.71
CA GLU A 17 1.15 8.29 -29.90
C GLU A 17 1.54 7.56 -28.60
N PRO A 18 1.89 6.26 -28.66
CA PRO A 18 2.36 5.56 -27.48
C PRO A 18 3.62 6.25 -26.95
N LEU A 19 3.53 6.78 -25.72
CA LEU A 19 4.68 7.35 -25.01
C LEU A 19 5.86 6.40 -25.14
N THR A 20 6.97 6.92 -25.68
CA THR A 20 8.22 6.18 -25.76
C THR A 20 8.57 5.71 -24.35
N PRO A 21 8.80 4.40 -24.12
CA PRO A 21 9.09 3.91 -22.79
C PRO A 21 10.39 4.58 -22.33
N ILE A 22 10.33 5.26 -21.18
CA ILE A 22 11.51 5.82 -20.52
C ILE A 22 12.49 4.66 -20.32
N ARG A 23 13.56 4.66 -21.11
CA ARG A 23 14.53 3.55 -21.22
C ARG A 23 15.49 3.49 -20.02
N SER A 24 15.40 4.46 -19.11
CA SER A 24 16.29 4.60 -17.97
C SER A 24 15.95 3.57 -16.88
N ARG A 25 16.84 2.59 -16.72
CA ARG A 25 16.78 1.59 -15.65
C ARG A 25 17.30 2.11 -14.31
N TRP A 26 17.88 3.32 -14.28
CA TRP A 26 18.51 3.89 -13.10
C TRP A 26 17.57 4.08 -11.90
N PRO A 27 16.33 4.57 -12.05
CA PRO A 27 15.40 4.67 -10.92
C PRO A 27 15.05 3.30 -10.31
N ALA A 28 14.92 2.27 -11.15
CA ALA A 28 14.64 0.90 -10.71
C ALA A 28 15.86 0.22 -10.08
N LEU A 29 17.07 0.52 -10.58
CA LEU A 29 18.33 0.09 -9.97
C LEU A 29 18.54 0.76 -8.60
N LEU A 30 18.29 2.06 -8.50
CA LEU A 30 18.41 2.82 -7.27
C LEU A 30 17.41 2.35 -6.21
N SER A 31 16.15 2.14 -6.57
CA SER A 31 15.15 1.63 -5.62
C SER A 31 15.42 0.18 -5.22
N GLY A 32 15.89 -0.66 -6.15
CA GLY A 32 16.34 -2.02 -5.86
C GLY A 32 17.55 -2.04 -4.91
N LEU A 33 18.54 -1.19 -5.14
CA LEU A 33 19.71 -1.00 -4.26
C LEU A 33 19.29 -0.49 -2.88
N LEU A 34 18.37 0.47 -2.80
CA LEU A 34 17.89 1.01 -1.53
C LEU A 34 17.10 -0.05 -0.75
N SER A 35 16.25 -0.82 -1.42
CA SER A 35 15.51 -1.94 -0.84
C SER A 35 16.46 -3.04 -0.36
N LEU A 36 17.51 -3.35 -1.12
CA LEU A 36 18.55 -4.30 -0.72
C LEU A 36 19.38 -3.79 0.46
N ALA A 37 19.71 -2.49 0.50
CA ALA A 37 20.44 -1.87 1.59
C ALA A 37 19.62 -1.87 2.89
N LEU A 38 18.32 -1.59 2.80
CA LEU A 38 17.36 -1.78 3.88
C LEU A 38 17.31 -3.22 4.37
N LEU A 39 17.16 -4.16 3.44
CA LEU A 39 17.10 -5.59 3.73
C LEU A 39 18.37 -6.04 4.44
N ALA A 40 19.53 -5.58 3.96
CA ALA A 40 20.83 -5.84 4.57
C ALA A 40 20.98 -5.18 5.95
N GLY A 41 20.49 -3.96 6.14
CA GLY A 41 20.48 -3.27 7.44
C GLY A 41 19.61 -3.99 8.46
N LEU A 42 18.38 -4.33 8.06
CA LEU A 42 17.42 -5.05 8.89
C LEU A 42 17.90 -6.47 9.22
N MET A 43 18.49 -7.17 8.26
CA MET A 43 19.12 -8.47 8.49
C MET A 43 20.32 -8.34 9.43
N ARG A 44 21.14 -7.29 9.32
CA ARG A 44 22.26 -7.07 10.24
C ARG A 44 21.78 -6.78 11.66
N GLU A 45 20.67 -6.06 11.81
CA GLU A 45 20.08 -5.76 13.11
C GLU A 45 19.41 -7.00 13.73
N LEU A 46 18.73 -7.82 12.91
CA LEU A 46 18.14 -9.09 13.34
C LEU A 46 19.19 -10.20 13.61
N LEU A 47 20.29 -10.23 12.85
CA LEU A 47 21.36 -11.23 12.94
C LEU A 47 22.55 -10.75 13.79
N GLY A 48 22.53 -9.53 14.32
CA GLY A 48 23.61 -8.98 15.13
C GLY A 48 23.91 -9.81 16.39
N GLY A 49 22.92 -10.56 16.89
CA GLY A 49 23.05 -11.55 17.97
C GLY A 49 23.12 -13.02 17.51
N GLY A 50 23.22 -13.28 16.21
CA GLY A 50 23.24 -14.63 15.62
C GLY A 50 21.86 -15.29 15.47
N LEU A 51 21.84 -16.54 15.00
CA LEU A 51 20.62 -17.32 14.78
C LEU A 51 19.83 -17.61 16.07
N ALA A 52 20.51 -17.65 17.22
CA ALA A 52 19.88 -17.81 18.52
C ALA A 52 19.03 -16.59 18.90
N ALA A 53 19.59 -15.38 18.74
CA ALA A 53 18.84 -14.14 18.98
C ALA A 53 17.65 -13.98 18.01
N LEU A 54 17.78 -14.47 16.77
CA LEU A 54 16.67 -14.51 15.83
C LEU A 54 15.57 -15.46 16.30
N HIS A 55 15.93 -16.65 16.79
CA HIS A 55 14.96 -17.62 17.32
C HIS A 55 14.23 -17.07 18.55
N GLU A 56 14.95 -16.39 19.44
CA GLU A 56 14.37 -15.74 20.63
C GLU A 56 13.50 -14.52 20.28
N ALA A 57 13.76 -13.85 19.15
CA ALA A 57 12.96 -12.72 18.68
C ALA A 57 11.65 -13.15 17.98
N LEU A 58 11.50 -14.42 17.61
CA LEU A 58 10.31 -14.92 16.93
C LEU A 58 9.15 -15.13 17.92
N PRO A 59 7.93 -14.63 17.60
CA PRO A 59 6.76 -14.89 18.42
C PRO A 59 6.48 -16.39 18.55
N THR A 60 6.32 -16.86 19.79
CA THR A 60 6.07 -18.28 20.08
C THR A 60 4.65 -18.73 19.73
N ASN A 61 3.71 -17.78 19.61
CA ASN A 61 2.31 -18.09 19.32
C ASN A 61 2.10 -18.38 17.83
N PRO A 62 1.69 -19.60 17.43
CA PRO A 62 1.50 -19.95 16.03
C PRO A 62 0.40 -19.12 15.34
N LEU A 63 -0.58 -18.60 16.08
CA LEU A 63 -1.63 -17.73 15.55
C LEU A 63 -1.06 -16.43 14.99
N PHE A 64 0.08 -15.96 15.51
CA PHE A 64 0.80 -14.79 14.99
C PHE A 64 1.05 -14.94 13.49
N TYR A 65 1.58 -16.08 13.07
CA TYR A 65 1.95 -16.33 11.67
C TYR A 65 0.73 -16.47 10.76
N LEU A 66 -0.37 -17.05 11.26
CA LEU A 66 -1.62 -17.15 10.52
C LEU A 66 -2.25 -15.76 10.31
N VAL A 67 -2.28 -14.93 11.35
CA VAL A 67 -2.76 -13.54 11.27
C VAL A 67 -1.84 -12.74 10.36
N PHE A 68 -0.52 -12.90 10.46
CA PHE A 68 0.45 -12.26 9.57
C PHE A 68 0.23 -12.62 8.10
N LEU A 69 -0.01 -13.91 7.78
CA LEU A 69 -0.33 -14.33 6.43
C LEU A 69 -1.65 -13.72 5.94
N ALA A 70 -2.65 -13.59 6.82
CA ALA A 70 -3.89 -12.89 6.51
C ALA A 70 -3.65 -11.41 6.20
N ILE A 71 -2.80 -10.71 6.97
CA ILE A 71 -2.39 -9.32 6.71
C ILE A 71 -1.81 -9.20 5.29
N TYR A 72 -0.88 -10.09 4.92
CA TYR A 72 -0.25 -10.07 3.61
C TYR A 72 -1.27 -10.35 2.48
N ALA A 73 -2.25 -11.21 2.73
CA ALA A 73 -3.28 -11.57 1.75
C ALA A 73 -4.40 -10.52 1.59
N VAL A 74 -4.64 -9.66 2.59
CA VAL A 74 -5.77 -8.70 2.58
C VAL A 74 -5.78 -7.84 1.32
N GLN A 75 -4.64 -7.26 0.93
CA GLN A 75 -4.55 -6.42 -0.26
C GLN A 75 -4.81 -7.18 -1.57
N PRO A 76 -4.06 -8.26 -1.91
CA PRO A 76 -4.26 -8.96 -3.17
C PRO A 76 -5.65 -9.63 -3.27
N LEU A 77 -6.22 -10.12 -2.16
CA LEU A 77 -7.58 -10.67 -2.17
C LEU A 77 -8.63 -9.60 -2.42
N SER A 78 -8.48 -8.41 -1.83
CA SER A 78 -9.41 -7.31 -2.05
C SER A 78 -9.36 -6.80 -3.49
N ASP A 79 -8.15 -6.67 -4.06
CA ASP A 79 -7.97 -6.32 -5.47
C ASP A 79 -8.58 -7.40 -6.38
N LEU A 80 -8.43 -8.68 -6.03
CA LEU A 80 -9.08 -9.77 -6.76
C LEU A 80 -10.60 -9.63 -6.72
N VAL A 81 -11.20 -9.40 -5.55
CA VAL A 81 -12.65 -9.18 -5.42
C VAL A 81 -13.14 -8.00 -6.27
N ILE A 82 -12.39 -6.90 -6.30
CA ILE A 82 -12.70 -5.72 -7.11
C ILE A 82 -12.67 -6.07 -8.60
N PHE A 83 -11.54 -6.58 -9.11
CA PHE A 83 -11.38 -6.84 -10.54
C PHE A 83 -12.17 -8.07 -11.03
N ARG A 84 -12.55 -8.98 -10.12
CA ARG A 84 -13.55 -10.01 -10.40
C ARG A 84 -14.89 -9.42 -10.81
N ARG A 85 -15.35 -8.40 -10.09
CA ARG A 85 -16.62 -7.73 -10.40
C ARG A 85 -16.49 -6.80 -11.61
N LEU A 86 -15.44 -5.98 -11.66
CA LEU A 86 -15.27 -5.00 -12.73
C LEU A 86 -14.97 -5.64 -14.09
N TRP A 87 -14.18 -6.72 -14.12
CA TRP A 87 -13.63 -7.31 -15.34
C TRP A 87 -13.98 -8.78 -15.56
N GLY A 88 -14.72 -9.41 -14.64
CA GLY A 88 -14.97 -10.86 -14.74
C GLY A 88 -13.71 -11.71 -14.54
N LEU A 89 -12.70 -11.18 -13.84
CA LEU A 89 -11.38 -11.80 -13.71
C LEU A 89 -11.47 -13.22 -13.09
N PRO A 90 -10.87 -14.29 -13.65
CA PRO A 90 -10.85 -15.60 -13.00
C PRO A 90 -9.97 -15.60 -11.73
N LEU A 91 -10.07 -16.64 -10.90
CA LEU A 91 -9.25 -16.76 -9.68
C LEU A 91 -7.74 -16.80 -9.99
N SER A 92 -7.36 -17.31 -11.16
CA SER A 92 -5.98 -17.26 -11.67
C SER A 92 -5.45 -15.82 -11.87
N GLY A 93 -6.35 -14.83 -11.91
CA GLY A 93 -6.01 -13.40 -11.86
C GLY A 93 -5.31 -12.95 -10.58
N ILE A 94 -5.22 -13.82 -9.56
CA ILE A 94 -4.40 -13.54 -8.37
C ILE A 94 -2.91 -13.38 -8.70
N VAL A 95 -2.39 -14.11 -9.70
CA VAL A 95 -0.97 -14.07 -10.08
C VAL A 95 -0.54 -12.67 -10.56
N PRO A 96 -1.20 -12.04 -11.56
CA PRO A 96 -0.84 -10.67 -11.97
C PRO A 96 -1.11 -9.63 -10.87
N ILE A 97 -2.07 -9.86 -9.96
CA ILE A 97 -2.31 -8.98 -8.80
C ILE A 97 -1.17 -9.08 -7.78
N LEU A 98 -0.66 -10.28 -7.50
CA LEU A 98 0.51 -10.48 -6.65
C LEU A 98 1.77 -9.84 -7.26
N ARG A 99 1.93 -9.91 -8.58
CA ARG A 99 3.01 -9.21 -9.28
C ARG A 99 2.86 -7.69 -9.19
N LYS A 100 1.62 -7.17 -9.30
CA LYS A 100 1.30 -5.75 -9.05
C LYS A 100 1.73 -5.33 -7.64
N LEU A 101 1.36 -6.10 -6.61
CA LEU A 101 1.74 -5.85 -5.22
C LEU A 101 3.27 -5.73 -5.07
N VAL A 102 4.00 -6.76 -5.50
CA VAL A 102 5.47 -6.78 -5.39
C VAL A 102 6.12 -5.63 -6.16
N ALA A 103 5.62 -5.30 -7.36
CA ALA A 103 6.15 -4.18 -8.14
C ALA A 103 5.94 -2.83 -7.43
N ASN A 104 4.78 -2.61 -6.80
CA ASN A 104 4.52 -1.40 -6.04
C ASN A 104 5.41 -1.26 -4.81
N GLU A 105 5.70 -2.36 -4.12
CA GLU A 105 6.46 -2.34 -2.88
C GLU A 105 7.99 -2.34 -3.11
N ILE A 106 8.51 -3.08 -4.12
CA ILE A 106 9.96 -3.23 -4.34
C ILE A 106 10.53 -2.27 -5.39
N LEU A 107 9.80 -2.01 -6.48
CA LEU A 107 10.36 -1.26 -7.62
C LEU A 107 10.11 0.24 -7.43
N LEU A 108 8.93 0.71 -7.84
CA LEU A 108 8.50 2.10 -7.72
C LEU A 108 7.02 2.06 -7.39
N GLY A 109 6.56 2.92 -6.48
CA GLY A 109 5.20 2.91 -5.88
C GLY A 109 3.99 3.03 -6.83
N TYR A 110 4.20 3.03 -8.15
CA TYR A 110 3.17 3.03 -9.18
C TYR A 110 3.49 2.10 -10.38
N SER A 111 4.59 1.36 -10.31
CA SER A 111 5.03 0.47 -11.39
C SER A 111 4.15 -0.78 -11.52
N GLY A 112 3.53 -1.21 -10.42
CA GLY A 112 2.56 -2.30 -10.41
C GLY A 112 1.26 -1.94 -11.14
N GLU A 113 0.75 -0.71 -11.00
CA GLU A 113 -0.41 -0.25 -11.76
C GLU A 113 -0.13 -0.24 -13.26
N ALA A 114 1.04 0.25 -13.67
CA ALA A 114 1.47 0.25 -15.06
C ALA A 114 1.61 -1.18 -15.62
N TYR A 115 2.22 -2.08 -14.84
CA TYR A 115 2.30 -3.50 -15.16
C TYR A 115 0.91 -4.12 -15.33
N PHE A 116 0.02 -3.89 -14.36
CA PHE A 116 -1.31 -4.48 -14.34
C PHE A 116 -2.17 -3.98 -15.51
N TYR A 117 -2.03 -2.70 -15.88
CA TYR A 117 -2.63 -2.15 -17.09
C TYR A 117 -2.16 -2.85 -18.37
N ALA A 118 -0.85 -2.98 -18.57
CA ALA A 118 -0.30 -3.65 -19.75
C ALA A 118 -0.71 -5.12 -19.83
N TRP A 119 -0.71 -5.81 -18.68
CA TRP A 119 -1.20 -7.18 -18.57
C TRP A 119 -2.70 -7.29 -18.91
N ALA A 120 -3.55 -6.43 -18.35
CA ALA A 120 -4.99 -6.45 -18.60
C ALA A 120 -5.32 -6.16 -20.07
N ARG A 121 -4.65 -5.17 -20.68
CA ARG A 121 -4.85 -4.80 -22.09
C ARG A 121 -4.55 -5.94 -23.05
N THR A 122 -3.51 -6.75 -22.78
CA THR A 122 -3.10 -7.85 -23.65
C THR A 122 -3.93 -9.12 -23.47
N ARG A 123 -4.54 -9.32 -22.30
CA ARG A 123 -5.20 -10.59 -21.92
C ARG A 123 -6.72 -10.54 -21.87
N LEU A 124 -7.33 -9.36 -21.75
CA LEU A 124 -8.77 -9.23 -21.52
C LEU A 124 -9.56 -8.76 -22.76
N ASN A 125 -8.92 -8.57 -23.92
CA ASN A 125 -9.58 -8.15 -25.18
C ASN A 125 -10.64 -7.04 -25.00
N MET A 126 -10.37 -6.07 -24.12
CA MET A 126 -11.36 -5.06 -23.72
C MET A 126 -11.44 -3.93 -24.75
N ILE A 127 -12.66 -3.65 -25.22
CA ILE A 127 -12.99 -2.54 -26.13
C ILE A 127 -12.82 -1.18 -25.42
N ALA A 128 -13.10 -1.12 -24.11
CA ALA A 128 -12.85 0.03 -23.26
C ALA A 128 -11.48 -0.09 -22.56
N ALA A 129 -10.73 1.02 -22.46
CA ALA A 129 -9.39 1.01 -21.89
C ALA A 129 -9.40 0.61 -20.40
N PRO A 130 -8.71 -0.49 -19.99
CA PRO A 130 -8.60 -0.93 -18.59
C PRO A 130 -8.07 0.16 -17.65
N PHE A 131 -7.40 1.15 -18.22
CA PHE A 131 -6.87 2.33 -17.54
C PHE A 131 -7.92 3.06 -16.69
N ALA A 132 -9.14 3.26 -17.21
CA ALA A 132 -10.18 4.00 -16.50
C ALA A 132 -10.57 3.34 -15.17
N ALA A 133 -10.74 2.02 -15.19
CA ALA A 133 -11.04 1.24 -14.00
C ALA A 133 -9.86 1.19 -13.01
N ILE A 134 -8.62 0.99 -13.50
CA ILE A 134 -7.43 0.99 -12.63
C ILE A 134 -7.27 2.35 -11.94
N LYS A 135 -7.42 3.45 -12.70
CA LYS A 135 -7.39 4.82 -12.17
C LYS A 135 -8.42 5.01 -11.07
N ASP A 136 -9.68 4.69 -11.33
CA ASP A 136 -10.77 4.91 -10.38
C ASP A 136 -10.58 4.11 -9.08
N VAL A 137 -10.14 2.85 -9.20
CA VAL A 137 -9.82 1.98 -8.06
C VAL A 137 -8.66 2.57 -7.25
N SER A 138 -7.58 3.01 -7.89
CA SER A 138 -6.44 3.62 -7.19
C SER A 138 -6.81 4.93 -6.48
N ILE A 139 -7.64 5.76 -7.10
CA ILE A 139 -8.12 7.00 -6.49
C ILE A 139 -9.03 6.71 -5.30
N LEU A 140 -9.98 5.77 -5.42
CA LEU A 140 -10.85 5.38 -4.31
C LEU A 140 -10.05 4.77 -3.15
N SER A 141 -9.03 3.96 -3.44
CA SER A 141 -8.11 3.42 -2.44
C SER A 141 -7.43 4.53 -1.64
N ALA A 142 -6.99 5.60 -2.30
CA ALA A 142 -6.39 6.76 -1.65
C ALA A 142 -7.41 7.54 -0.79
N VAL A 143 -8.61 7.80 -1.33
CA VAL A 143 -9.69 8.51 -0.62
C VAL A 143 -10.12 7.76 0.64
N VAL A 144 -10.43 6.47 0.51
CA VAL A 144 -10.83 5.61 1.64
C VAL A 144 -9.73 5.57 2.68
N GLY A 145 -8.48 5.44 2.23
CA GLY A 145 -7.32 5.45 3.10
C GLY A 145 -7.22 6.72 3.93
N ASN A 146 -7.40 7.90 3.30
CA ASN A 146 -7.37 9.19 3.99
C ASN A 146 -8.52 9.34 4.99
N ILE A 147 -9.76 8.98 4.60
CA ILE A 147 -10.94 9.01 5.48
C ILE A 147 -10.69 8.13 6.71
N PHE A 148 -10.20 6.91 6.50
CA PHE A 148 -9.91 5.99 7.59
C PHE A 148 -8.79 6.50 8.50
N THR A 149 -7.69 7.03 7.94
CA THR A 149 -6.61 7.62 8.73
C THR A 149 -7.11 8.77 9.61
N LEU A 150 -7.98 9.65 9.10
CA LEU A 150 -8.59 10.74 9.87
C LEU A 150 -9.48 10.23 11.01
N ALA A 151 -10.34 9.25 10.71
CA ALA A 151 -11.21 8.64 11.71
C ALA A 151 -10.37 7.99 12.83
N LEU A 152 -9.32 7.26 12.45
CA LEU A 152 -8.43 6.60 13.39
C LEU A 152 -7.64 7.62 14.22
N LEU A 153 -7.19 8.73 13.63
CA LEU A 153 -6.54 9.82 14.35
C LEU A 153 -7.48 10.48 15.37
N ALA A 154 -8.73 10.73 15.00
CA ALA A 154 -9.74 11.26 15.92
C ALA A 154 -9.95 10.32 17.12
N ILE A 155 -10.02 9.01 16.89
CA ILE A 155 -10.13 7.99 17.94
C ILE A 155 -8.86 7.92 18.80
N ALA A 156 -7.68 8.07 18.20
CA ALA A 156 -6.39 7.98 18.89
C ALA A 156 -6.03 9.24 19.70
N THR A 157 -6.62 10.40 19.35
CA THR A 157 -6.36 11.70 19.98
C THR A 157 -6.38 11.68 21.52
N PRO A 158 -7.42 11.14 22.21
CA PRO A 158 -7.45 11.11 23.68
C PRO A 158 -6.29 10.31 24.30
N PHE A 159 -5.77 9.30 23.58
CA PHE A 159 -4.64 8.50 24.03
C PHE A 159 -3.30 9.15 23.69
N ALA A 160 -3.24 9.98 22.64
CA ALA A 160 -2.03 10.62 22.17
C ALA A 160 -1.65 11.89 22.96
N TYR A 161 -2.63 12.59 23.53
CA TYR A 161 -2.43 13.90 24.18
C TYR A 161 -1.50 13.86 25.40
N SER A 162 -1.39 12.70 26.08
CA SER A 162 -0.47 12.49 27.19
C SER A 162 0.93 12.03 26.77
N LEU A 163 1.11 11.62 25.52
CA LEU A 163 2.33 10.98 25.00
C LEU A 163 3.08 11.83 23.98
N LEU A 164 2.43 12.79 23.32
CA LEU A 164 3.03 13.64 22.29
C LEU A 164 3.43 15.02 22.85
N PRO A 165 4.73 15.38 22.83
CA PRO A 165 5.18 16.75 23.07
C PRO A 165 4.51 17.74 22.12
N ALA A 166 4.21 18.95 22.62
CA ALA A 166 3.49 19.99 21.88
C ALA A 166 4.18 20.39 20.56
N GLU A 167 5.50 20.22 20.46
CA GLU A 167 6.30 20.52 19.28
C GLU A 167 5.98 19.64 18.06
N HIS A 168 5.53 18.40 18.28
CA HIS A 168 5.22 17.45 17.19
C HIS A 168 3.77 17.58 16.67
N ILE A 169 2.90 18.31 17.39
CA ILE A 169 1.49 18.49 17.01
C ILE A 169 1.38 19.28 15.69
N ARG A 170 2.21 20.32 15.49
CA ARG A 170 2.15 21.18 14.30
C ARG A 170 2.47 20.42 12.99
N PRO A 171 3.54 19.62 12.88
CA PRO A 171 3.78 18.76 11.70
C PRO A 171 2.65 17.75 11.42
N ILE A 172 2.05 17.17 12.47
CA ILE A 172 0.93 16.25 12.34
C ILE A 172 -0.28 16.97 11.75
N LEU A 173 -0.63 18.16 12.28
CA LEU A 173 -1.71 18.98 11.76
C LEU A 173 -1.45 19.43 10.31
N GLY A 174 -0.21 19.74 9.95
CA GLY A 174 0.18 20.03 8.57
C GLY A 174 -0.07 18.84 7.64
N SER A 175 0.32 17.63 8.07
CA SER A 175 0.10 16.39 7.31
C SER A 175 -1.39 16.06 7.15
N VAL A 176 -2.17 16.25 8.21
CA VAL A 176 -3.64 16.15 8.18
C VAL A 176 -4.25 17.17 7.22
N GLY A 177 -3.78 18.42 7.25
CA GLY A 177 -4.22 19.49 6.36
C GLY A 177 -3.96 19.17 4.89
N VAL A 178 -2.76 18.69 4.55
CA VAL A 178 -2.42 18.25 3.18
C VAL A 178 -3.31 17.07 2.74
N MET A 179 -3.50 16.09 3.62
CA MET A 179 -4.33 14.92 3.34
C MET A 179 -5.80 15.31 3.09
N LEU A 180 -6.34 16.23 3.89
CA LEU A 180 -7.68 16.80 3.73
C LEU A 180 -7.78 17.59 2.42
N ALA A 181 -6.81 18.45 2.13
CA ALA A 181 -6.79 19.26 0.91
C ALA A 181 -6.79 18.38 -0.35
N LEU A 182 -5.96 17.33 -0.37
CA LEU A 182 -5.90 16.39 -1.50
C LEU A 182 -7.20 15.58 -1.64
N SER A 183 -7.77 15.13 -0.52
CA SER A 183 -9.05 14.41 -0.52
C SER A 183 -10.20 15.31 -1.00
N LEU A 184 -10.21 16.57 -0.57
CA LEU A 184 -11.20 17.57 -0.98
C LEU A 184 -11.06 17.91 -2.46
N ALA A 185 -9.84 18.06 -2.97
CA ALA A 185 -9.60 18.25 -4.40
C ALA A 185 -10.21 17.10 -5.23
N ILE A 186 -10.00 15.84 -4.82
CA ILE A 186 -10.61 14.67 -5.48
C ILE A 186 -12.14 14.75 -5.48
N LEU A 187 -12.75 15.14 -4.35
CA LEU A 187 -14.21 15.29 -4.25
C LEU A 187 -14.74 16.43 -5.14
N LEU A 188 -14.05 17.57 -5.19
CA LEU A 188 -14.41 18.71 -6.04
C LEU A 188 -14.37 18.37 -7.53
N PHE A 189 -13.40 17.54 -7.96
CA PHE A 189 -13.25 17.13 -9.36
C PHE A 189 -13.90 15.78 -9.70
N ARG A 190 -14.73 15.21 -8.79
CA ARG A 190 -15.30 13.85 -8.94
C ARG A 190 -15.99 13.60 -10.28
N GLY A 191 -16.71 14.59 -10.82
CA GLY A 191 -17.49 14.48 -12.06
C GLY A 191 -16.63 14.43 -13.34
N ARG A 192 -15.35 14.80 -13.26
CA ARG A 192 -14.38 14.67 -14.36
C ARG A 192 -13.36 13.56 -14.11
N LEU A 193 -13.14 13.23 -12.84
CA LEU A 193 -12.09 12.32 -12.43
C LEU A 193 -12.52 10.86 -12.47
N PHE A 194 -13.78 10.52 -12.15
CA PHE A 194 -14.26 9.14 -12.18
C PHE A 194 -14.94 8.79 -13.51
N SER A 195 -14.76 7.55 -13.93
CA SER A 195 -15.24 7.01 -15.19
C SER A 195 -16.21 5.84 -15.01
N LEU A 196 -16.17 5.16 -13.86
CA LEU A 196 -17.07 4.05 -13.51
C LEU A 196 -18.47 4.53 -13.08
N PRO A 197 -19.53 3.71 -13.30
CA PRO A 197 -20.85 3.97 -12.76
C PRO A 197 -20.86 4.08 -11.23
N ALA A 198 -21.79 4.87 -10.67
CA ALA A 198 -21.87 5.10 -9.23
C ALA A 198 -22.12 3.83 -8.40
N SER A 199 -22.75 2.80 -8.97
CA SER A 199 -22.89 1.48 -8.31
C SER A 199 -21.54 0.79 -8.13
N GLU A 200 -20.70 0.79 -9.16
CA GLU A 200 -19.37 0.17 -9.13
C GLU A 200 -18.41 0.96 -8.24
N LEU A 201 -18.45 2.30 -8.28
CA LEU A 201 -17.67 3.14 -7.36
C LEU A 201 -18.03 2.85 -5.89
N ARG A 202 -19.32 2.75 -5.55
CA ARG A 202 -19.75 2.40 -4.18
C ARG A 202 -19.25 1.02 -3.76
N TRP A 203 -19.32 0.04 -4.65
CA TRP A 203 -18.78 -1.29 -4.38
C TRP A 203 -17.27 -1.26 -4.09
N VAL A 204 -16.50 -0.62 -4.97
CA VAL A 204 -15.04 -0.49 -4.81
C VAL A 204 -14.70 0.24 -3.51
N PHE A 205 -15.45 1.30 -3.18
CA PHE A 205 -15.28 2.05 -1.93
C PHE A 205 -15.47 1.15 -0.71
N LEU A 206 -16.55 0.35 -0.68
CA LEU A 206 -16.84 -0.57 0.43
C LEU A 206 -15.76 -1.65 0.56
N VAL A 207 -15.30 -2.24 -0.55
CA VAL A 207 -14.22 -3.23 -0.50
C VAL A 207 -12.94 -2.61 0.05
N HIS A 208 -12.57 -1.40 -0.37
CA HIS A 208 -11.42 -0.70 0.19
C HIS A 208 -11.60 -0.35 1.67
N LEU A 209 -12.80 0.01 2.10
CA LEU A 209 -13.09 0.35 3.50
C LEU A 209 -12.90 -0.88 4.38
N VAL A 210 -13.53 -2.00 4.00
CA VAL A 210 -13.39 -3.30 4.68
C VAL A 210 -11.94 -3.73 4.69
N ARG A 211 -11.24 -3.66 3.55
CA ARG A 211 -9.82 -3.99 3.45
C ARG A 211 -8.97 -3.19 4.44
N THR A 212 -9.20 -1.89 4.54
CA THR A 212 -8.39 -0.99 5.37
C THR A 212 -8.64 -1.23 6.86
N ILE A 213 -9.90 -1.45 7.24
CA ILE A 213 -10.28 -1.86 8.61
C ILE A 213 -9.65 -3.21 8.94
N ALA A 214 -9.81 -4.21 8.06
CA ALA A 214 -9.29 -5.55 8.27
C ALA A 214 -7.77 -5.57 8.40
N TYR A 215 -7.04 -4.89 7.50
CA TYR A 215 -5.58 -4.78 7.61
C TYR A 215 -5.16 -4.17 8.95
N THR A 216 -5.80 -3.07 9.35
CA THR A 216 -5.45 -2.35 10.60
C THR A 216 -5.76 -3.18 11.84
N ALA A 217 -6.92 -3.84 11.87
CA ALA A 217 -7.31 -4.70 12.99
C ALA A 217 -6.44 -5.95 13.08
N LEU A 218 -6.16 -6.60 11.95
CA LEU A 218 -5.26 -7.76 11.89
C LEU A 218 -3.84 -7.37 12.32
N LEU A 219 -3.35 -6.19 11.93
CA LEU A 219 -2.03 -5.72 12.34
C LEU A 219 -1.95 -5.50 13.86
N ALA A 220 -2.95 -4.84 14.45
CA ALA A 220 -3.02 -4.67 15.90
C ALA A 220 -3.13 -6.02 16.63
N LEU A 221 -3.96 -6.94 16.11
CA LEU A 221 -4.08 -8.30 16.65
C LEU A 221 -2.76 -9.06 16.56
N CYS A 222 -2.06 -8.98 15.43
CA CYS A 222 -0.77 -9.61 15.19
C CYS A 222 0.24 -9.16 16.25
N TRP A 223 0.35 -7.85 16.49
CA TRP A 223 1.26 -7.35 17.52
C TRP A 223 0.84 -7.73 18.93
N HIS A 224 -0.46 -7.71 19.24
CA HIS A 224 -0.97 -8.16 20.53
C HIS A 224 -0.71 -9.65 20.78
N LEU A 225 -0.80 -10.52 19.76
CA LEU A 225 -0.50 -11.95 19.88
C LEU A 225 0.98 -12.21 20.17
N ALA A 226 1.87 -11.35 19.69
CA ALA A 226 3.30 -11.44 19.97
C ALA A 226 3.69 -10.88 21.34
N LEU A 227 3.05 -9.78 21.75
CA LEU A 227 3.32 -9.09 23.02
C LEU A 227 1.98 -8.77 23.73
N PRO A 228 1.36 -9.75 24.41
CA PRO A 228 0.02 -9.61 24.97
C PRO A 228 -0.03 -8.70 26.20
N LEU A 229 1.11 -8.50 26.88
CA LEU A 229 1.23 -7.63 28.04
C LEU A 229 1.25 -6.14 27.67
N VAL A 230 1.50 -5.80 26.40
CA VAL A 230 1.53 -4.43 25.93
C VAL A 230 0.11 -3.87 25.81
N PRO A 231 -0.18 -2.68 26.35
CA PRO A 231 -1.51 -2.10 26.31
C PRO A 231 -2.05 -1.91 24.89
N LEU A 232 -3.34 -2.20 24.69
CA LEU A 232 -4.01 -2.02 23.41
C LEU A 232 -3.94 -0.57 22.88
N ALA A 233 -3.89 0.41 23.79
CA ALA A 233 -3.72 1.81 23.45
C ALA A 233 -2.41 2.08 22.67
N LEU A 234 -1.31 1.40 23.01
CA LEU A 234 -0.05 1.54 22.28
C LEU A 234 -0.16 0.96 20.88
N TRP A 235 -0.82 -0.20 20.73
CA TRP A 235 -1.09 -0.77 19.40
C TRP A 235 -1.95 0.16 18.56
N MET A 236 -2.99 0.76 19.14
CA MET A 236 -3.81 1.77 18.48
C MET A 236 -2.95 2.96 18.00
N LEU A 237 -2.07 3.50 18.84
CA LEU A 237 -1.17 4.60 18.47
C LEU A 237 -0.22 4.20 17.34
N LEU A 238 0.38 3.01 17.41
CA LEU A 238 1.31 2.51 16.39
C LEU A 238 0.61 2.26 15.06
N VAL A 239 -0.57 1.63 15.04
CA VAL A 239 -1.30 1.44 13.77
C VAL A 239 -1.81 2.77 13.22
N THR A 240 -2.20 3.73 14.07
CA THR A 240 -2.55 5.10 13.66
C THR A 240 -1.36 5.80 13.02
N GLY A 241 -0.19 5.72 13.68
CA GLY A 241 1.06 6.25 13.18
C GLY A 241 1.42 5.65 11.82
N ARG A 242 1.31 4.32 11.67
CA ARG A 242 1.52 3.63 10.39
C ARG A 242 0.57 4.15 9.31
N GLN A 243 -0.71 4.30 9.64
CA GLN A 243 -1.70 4.83 8.70
C GLN A 243 -1.45 6.30 8.34
N LEU A 244 -0.86 7.11 9.22
CA LEU A 244 -0.46 8.50 8.92
C LEU A 244 0.76 8.55 8.01
N VAL A 245 1.81 7.78 8.33
CA VAL A 245 3.03 7.67 7.52
C VAL A 245 2.71 7.16 6.11
N ALA A 246 1.73 6.27 5.96
CA ALA A 246 1.26 5.79 4.68
C ALA A 246 0.73 6.90 3.74
N ARG A 247 0.29 8.04 4.29
CA ARG A 247 -0.30 9.16 3.53
C ARG A 247 0.66 10.30 3.25
N LEU A 248 1.87 10.27 3.84
CA LEU A 248 2.86 11.30 3.58
C LEU A 248 3.29 11.25 2.11
N PRO A 249 2.96 12.29 1.31
CA PRO A 249 3.41 12.34 -0.07
C PRO A 249 4.93 12.51 -0.09
N LEU A 250 5.59 11.93 -1.10
CA LEU A 250 7.02 12.14 -1.37
C LEU A 250 8.01 11.65 -0.29
N VAL A 251 7.55 10.95 0.75
CA VAL A 251 8.46 10.28 1.68
C VAL A 251 9.02 9.01 1.03
N PRO A 252 10.32 8.96 0.68
CA PRO A 252 10.94 7.73 0.28
C PRO A 252 10.96 6.79 1.49
N ASN A 253 10.64 5.51 1.26
CA ASN A 253 10.81 4.47 2.27
C ASN A 253 10.00 4.70 3.57
N LYS A 254 8.68 4.54 3.44
CA LYS A 254 7.71 4.73 4.52
C LYS A 254 7.99 3.89 5.76
N ASP A 255 8.62 2.73 5.61
CA ASP A 255 8.93 1.86 6.75
C ASP A 255 10.03 2.45 7.66
N ILE A 256 11.00 3.22 7.14
CA ILE A 256 11.99 3.93 8.00
C ILE A 256 11.29 5.00 8.83
N VAL A 257 10.44 5.80 8.20
CA VAL A 257 9.70 6.86 8.92
C VAL A 257 8.80 6.24 9.98
N PHE A 258 8.16 5.12 9.66
CA PHE A 258 7.38 4.37 10.62
C PHE A 258 8.23 3.77 11.75
N ALA A 259 9.42 3.24 11.46
CA ALA A 259 10.35 2.72 12.48
C ALA A 259 10.78 3.82 13.46
N ASN A 260 11.15 5.00 12.95
CA ASN A 260 11.48 6.15 13.80
C ASN A 260 10.28 6.60 14.65
N LEU A 261 9.08 6.62 14.07
CA LEU A 261 7.85 6.92 14.81
C LEU A 261 7.56 5.88 15.89
N ALA A 262 7.80 4.59 15.60
CA ALA A 262 7.62 3.51 16.56
C ALA A 262 8.58 3.67 17.74
N VAL A 263 9.88 3.87 17.49
CA VAL A 263 10.88 4.13 18.54
C VAL A 263 10.48 5.33 19.40
N PHE A 264 10.00 6.40 18.76
CA PHE A 264 9.55 7.60 19.48
C PHE A 264 8.32 7.34 20.36
N LEU A 265 7.29 6.64 19.86
CA LEU A 265 6.06 6.34 20.61
C LEU A 265 6.25 5.32 21.74
N VAL A 266 7.20 4.41 21.55
CA VAL A 266 7.46 3.26 22.42
C VAL A 266 8.54 3.58 23.47
N GLY A 267 9.47 4.48 23.15
CA GLY A 267 10.69 4.68 23.94
C GLY A 267 11.69 3.53 23.78
N ASN A 268 12.55 3.34 24.79
CA ASN A 268 13.59 2.30 24.80
C ASN A 268 13.05 0.87 25.02
N ASP A 269 11.75 0.61 24.82
CA ASP A 269 11.24 -0.76 24.87
C ASP A 269 11.68 -1.53 23.61
N ALA A 270 12.77 -2.29 23.81
CA ALA A 270 13.40 -3.10 22.78
C ALA A 270 12.47 -4.23 22.28
N ALA A 271 11.48 -4.69 23.05
CA ALA A 271 10.60 -5.77 22.61
C ALA A 271 9.65 -5.28 21.51
N VAL A 272 8.99 -4.14 21.71
CA VAL A 272 8.06 -3.58 20.71
C VAL A 272 8.80 -3.15 19.44
N THR A 273 9.96 -2.50 19.59
CA THR A 273 10.79 -2.07 18.45
C THR A 273 11.25 -3.27 17.61
N ARG A 274 11.72 -4.35 18.25
CA ARG A 274 12.10 -5.60 17.56
C ARG A 274 10.91 -6.25 16.87
N LEU A 275 9.74 -6.26 17.49
CA LEU A 275 8.54 -6.82 16.87
C LEU A 275 8.12 -6.05 15.61
N VAL A 276 8.15 -4.72 15.66
CA VAL A 276 7.86 -3.87 14.49
C VAL A 276 8.87 -4.16 13.38
N ALA A 277 10.16 -4.20 13.68
CA ALA A 277 11.22 -4.54 12.73
C ALA A 277 11.01 -5.94 12.12
N LEU A 278 10.65 -6.93 12.95
CA LEU A 278 10.34 -8.28 12.50
C LEU A 278 9.16 -8.31 11.52
N THR A 279 8.09 -7.54 11.77
CA THR A 279 6.95 -7.49 10.82
C THR A 279 7.32 -6.91 9.46
N VAL A 280 8.24 -5.93 9.41
CA VAL A 280 8.80 -5.42 8.15
C VAL A 280 9.63 -6.50 7.46
N ALA A 281 10.50 -7.21 8.21
CA ALA A 281 11.35 -8.28 7.67
C ALA A 281 10.52 -9.43 7.09
N LEU A 282 9.51 -9.89 7.81
CA LEU A 282 8.60 -10.95 7.35
C LEU A 282 7.82 -10.51 6.10
N THR A 283 7.38 -9.25 6.05
CA THR A 283 6.68 -8.70 4.89
C THR A 283 7.59 -8.73 3.67
N LEU A 284 8.84 -8.30 3.82
CA LEU A 284 9.85 -8.33 2.77
C LEU A 284 10.17 -9.75 2.30
N LEU A 285 10.28 -10.70 3.24
CA LEU A 285 10.43 -12.12 2.92
C LEU A 285 9.26 -12.64 2.07
N CYS A 286 8.02 -12.30 2.42
CA CYS A 286 6.85 -12.65 1.61
C CYS A 286 6.94 -12.06 0.20
N HIS A 287 7.37 -10.79 0.04
CA HIS A 287 7.57 -10.22 -1.29
C HIS A 287 8.62 -10.97 -2.11
N VAL A 288 9.73 -11.38 -1.50
CA VAL A 288 10.77 -12.19 -2.17
C VAL A 288 10.22 -13.55 -2.60
N ILE A 289 9.47 -14.23 -1.72
CA ILE A 289 8.84 -15.52 -2.05
C ILE A 289 7.84 -15.36 -3.19
N VAL A 290 6.95 -14.36 -3.12
CA VAL A 290 5.96 -14.09 -4.17
C VAL A 290 6.64 -13.70 -5.47
N PHE A 291 7.69 -12.89 -5.43
CA PHE A 291 8.50 -12.58 -6.61
C PHE A 291 9.05 -13.87 -7.22
N ALA A 292 9.61 -14.75 -6.39
CA ALA A 292 10.19 -15.99 -6.85
C ALA A 292 9.16 -16.90 -7.53
N LEU A 293 8.01 -17.09 -6.90
CA LEU A 293 6.94 -17.96 -7.40
C LEU A 293 6.24 -17.40 -8.64
N THR A 294 6.12 -16.07 -8.75
CA THR A 294 5.32 -15.45 -9.81
C THR A 294 6.14 -14.96 -11.00
N TRP A 295 7.40 -14.53 -10.83
CA TRP A 295 8.20 -13.94 -11.92
C TRP A 295 9.23 -14.91 -12.54
N LEU A 296 9.87 -15.81 -11.77
CA LEU A 296 10.86 -16.75 -12.35
C LEU A 296 10.30 -17.67 -13.44
N PRO A 297 9.06 -18.20 -13.35
CA PRO A 297 8.53 -19.08 -14.39
C PRO A 297 8.41 -18.42 -15.77
N LEU A 298 8.17 -17.10 -15.83
CA LEU A 298 8.09 -16.35 -17.09
C LEU A 298 9.45 -16.24 -17.79
N ARG A 299 10.53 -16.15 -17.02
CA ARG A 299 11.89 -15.98 -17.57
C ARG A 299 12.39 -17.25 -18.27
N LYS A 300 11.95 -18.42 -17.80
CA LYS A 300 12.27 -19.72 -18.42
C LYS A 300 11.51 -19.93 -19.73
N GLY A 301 10.29 -19.40 -19.86
CA GLY A 301 9.48 -19.49 -21.09
C GLY A 301 9.82 -18.47 -22.19
N ALA A 302 10.67 -17.47 -21.91
CA ALA A 302 11.14 -16.49 -22.90
C ALA A 302 12.55 -16.82 -23.45
N ALA A 303 13.14 -17.94 -23.00
CA ALA A 303 14.46 -18.44 -23.40
C ALA A 303 14.36 -19.74 -24.23
N ALA A 304 13.18 -20.05 -24.75
CA ALA A 304 12.89 -21.13 -25.70
C ALA A 304 12.12 -20.53 -26.88
#